data_AF-A0ABD5QIJ2-F1
#
_entry.id   AF-A0ABD5QIJ2-F1
#
_cell.length_a   1.000
_cell.length_b   1.000
_cell.length_c   1.000
_cell.angle_alpha   90.00
_cell.angle_beta   90.00
_cell.angle_gamma   90.00
#
_symmetry.space_group_name_H-M   'P 1'
#
loop_
_entity.id
_entity.type
_entity.pdbx_description
1 polymer ?
#
loop_
_entity_poly.entity_id
_entity_poly.type
_entity_poly.pdbx_seq_one_letter_code
_entity_poly.pdbx_strand_id
1 'polypeptide(L)' 'MDYKDAVVVSLAFLSGLAGASLGGVVGLLAGIVVGAGLGATWAYHSDLRKHAVYESFDSPNE' A
#
# COMPACT_ATOMS: atom_id res chain seq x y z
N MET A 1 4.19 -2.25 -14.46
CA MET A 1 4.40 -1.95 -13.04
C MET A 1 3.63 -0.68 -12.74
N ASP A 2 2.54 -0.78 -11.99
CA ASP A 2 1.69 0.37 -11.69
C ASP A 2 2.33 1.30 -10.66
N TYR A 3 1.97 2.59 -10.68
CA TYR A 3 2.49 3.57 -9.71
C TYR A 3 2.24 3.14 -8.25
N LYS A 4 1.16 2.38 -8.00
CA LYS A 4 0.84 1.82 -6.69
C LYS A 4 1.90 0.83 -6.23
N ASP A 5 2.41 0.01 -7.13
CA ASP A 5 3.41 -1.01 -6.84
C ASP A 5 4.73 -0.35 -6.40
N ALA A 6 5.12 0.73 -7.10
CA ALA A 6 6.25 1.57 -6.70
C ALA A 6 6.06 2.21 -5.32
N VAL A 7 4.84 2.63 -4.97
CA VAL A 7 4.52 3.16 -3.64
C VAL A 7 4.63 2.08 -2.57
N VAL A 8 4.09 0.88 -2.80
CA VAL A 8 4.18 -0.24 -1.84
C VAL A 8 5.64 -0.62 -1.58
N VAL A 9 6.44 -0.76 -2.63
CA VAL A 9 7.87 -1.09 -2.51
C VAL A 9 8.64 0.01 -1.77
N SER A 10 8.38 1.28 -2.08
CA SER A 10 9.02 2.41 -1.39
C SER A 10 8.65 2.44 0.09
N LEU A 11 7.37 2.19 0.41
CA LEU A 11 6.89 2.15 1.79
C LEU A 11 7.53 1.01 2.57
N ALA A 12 7.61 -0.19 1.99
CA ALA A 12 8.25 -1.36 2.57
C ALA A 12 9.75 -1.16 2.79
N PHE A 13 10.43 -0.48 1.87
CA PHE A 13 11.85 -0.16 2.01
C PHE A 13 12.09 0.83 3.15
N LEU A 14 11.31 1.92 3.23
CA LEU A 14 11.43 2.93 4.29
C LEU A 14 11.09 2.36 5.67
N SER A 15 10.02 1.56 5.77
CA SER A 15 9.66 0.91 7.03
C SER A 15 10.68 -0.15 7.45
N GLY A 16 11.26 -0.87 6.51
CA GLY A 16 12.39 -1.78 6.74
C GLY A 16 13.61 -1.05 7.31
N LEU A 17 14.00 0.07 6.70
CA LEU A 17 15.10 0.92 7.19
C LEU A 17 14.82 1.50 8.59
N ALA A 18 13.60 1.96 8.83
CA ALA A 18 13.18 2.47 10.14
C ALA A 18 13.13 1.37 11.21
N GLY A 19 12.72 0.15 10.85
CA GLY A 19 12.75 -0.99 11.75
C GLY A 19 14.17 -1.47 12.03
N ALA A 20 15.06 -1.42 11.02
CA ALA A 20 16.45 -1.80 11.13
C ALA A 20 17.22 -0.96 12.17
N SER A 21 16.93 0.34 12.23
CA SER A 21 17.58 1.24 13.19
C SER A 21 17.20 0.97 14.65
N LEU A 22 16.02 0.38 14.90
CA LEU A 22 15.51 0.11 16.24
C LEU A 22 15.78 -1.34 16.72
N GLY A 23 15.84 -2.31 15.80
CA GLY A 23 15.88 -3.73 16.14
C GLY A 23 16.84 -4.58 15.29
N GLY A 24 17.74 -3.95 14.54
CA GLY A 24 18.69 -4.65 13.65
C GLY A 24 17.97 -5.47 12.58
N VAL A 25 18.47 -6.68 12.30
CA VAL A 25 17.94 -7.53 11.21
C VAL A 25 16.48 -7.94 11.43
N VAL A 26 16.08 -8.21 12.68
CA VAL A 26 14.69 -8.58 13.00
C VAL A 26 13.75 -7.40 12.80
N GLY A 27 14.18 -6.20 13.22
CA GLY A 27 13.45 -4.96 12.98
C GLY A 27 13.32 -4.63 11.49
N LEU A 28 14.36 -4.92 10.69
CA LEU A 28 14.32 -4.75 9.23
C LEU A 28 13.24 -5.64 8.59
N LEU A 29 13.23 -6.93 8.91
CA LEU A 29 12.26 -7.87 8.34
C LEU A 29 10.83 -7.54 8.79
N ALA A 30 10.63 -7.25 10.08
CA ALA A 30 9.33 -6.83 10.60
C ALA A 30 8.86 -5.53 9.93
N GLY A 31 9.76 -4.55 9.78
CA GLY A 31 9.49 -3.30 9.10
C GLY A 31 9.05 -3.49 7.65
N ILE A 32 9.76 -4.32 6.88
CA ILE A 32 9.40 -4.63 5.47
C ILE A 32 7.99 -5.23 5.40
N VAL A 33 7.69 -6.23 6.24
CA VAL A 33 6.39 -6.90 6.25
C VAL A 33 5.27 -5.92 6.58
N VAL A 34 5.46 -5.08 7.59
CA VAL A 34 4.47 -4.06 7.98
C VAL A 34 4.26 -3.03 6.86
N GLY A 35 5.33 -2.52 6.26
CA GLY A 35 5.20 -1.53 5.17
C GLY A 35 4.58 -2.12 3.91
N ALA A 36 4.93 -3.35 3.55
CA ALA A 36 4.30 -4.05 2.44
C ALA A 36 2.80 -4.29 2.70
N GLY A 37 2.44 -4.70 3.92
CA GLY A 37 1.03 -4.92 4.31
C GLY A 37 0.20 -3.63 4.26
N LEU A 38 0.74 -2.52 4.76
CA LEU A 38 0.07 -1.22 4.70
C LEU A 38 -0.09 -0.73 3.26
N GLY A 39 0.96 -0.87 2.44
CA GLY A 39 0.91 -0.51 1.03
C GLY A 39 -0.11 -1.33 0.24
N ALA A 40 -0.15 -2.65 0.46
CA ALA A 40 -1.13 -3.53 -0.18
C ALA A 40 -2.58 -3.19 0.24
N THR A 41 -2.79 -2.91 1.54
CA THR A 41 -4.11 -2.51 2.06
C THR A 41 -4.58 -1.19 1.43
N TRP A 42 -3.68 -0.20 1.31
CA TRP A 42 -4.00 1.07 0.65
C TRP A 42 -4.29 0.90 -0.85
N ALA A 43 -3.52 0.06 -1.54
CA ALA A 43 -3.72 -0.23 -2.95
C ALA A 43 -5.10 -0.86 -3.20
N TYR A 44 -5.47 -1.85 -2.37
CA TYR A 44 -6.78 -2.51 -2.38
C TYR A 44 -7.92 -1.53 -2.15
N HIS A 45 -7.81 -0.66 -1.13
CA HIS A 45 -8.85 0.33 -0.83
C HIS A 45 -8.98 1.39 -1.94
N SER A 46 -7.86 1.74 -2.58
CA SER A 46 -7.87 2.65 -3.73
C SER A 46 -8.55 2.06 -4.96
N ASP A 47 -8.44 0.73 -5.19
CA ASP A 47 -9.17 0.07 -6.29
C ASP A 47 -10.66 0.00 -6.02
N LEU A 48 -11.07 -0.34 -4.79
CA LEU A 48 -12.49 -0.32 -4.40
C LEU A 48 -13.13 1.06 -4.60
N ARG A 49 -12.42 2.14 -4.25
CA ARG A 49 -12.92 3.51 -4.49
C ARG A 49 -13.06 3.84 -5.97
N LYS A 50 -12.12 3.40 -6.83
CA LYS A 50 -12.24 3.62 -8.27
C LYS A 50 -13.47 2.89 -8.82
N HIS A 51 -13.69 1.64 -8.43
CA HIS A 51 -14.87 0.88 -8.84
C HIS A 51 -16.18 1.57 -8.41
N ALA A 52 -16.30 1.99 -7.15
CA ALA A 52 -17.48 2.70 -6.67
C ALA A 52 -17.72 4.04 -7.39
N VAL A 53 -16.65 4.76 -7.75
CA VAL A 53 -16.76 6.02 -8.50
C VAL A 53 -17.24 5.75 -9.93
N TYR A 54 -16.69 4.75 -10.63
CA TYR A 54 -17.18 4.39 -11.97
C TYR A 54 -18.65 3.96 -11.95
N GLU A 55 -19.06 3.17 -10.96
CA GLU A 55 -20.45 2.72 -10.80
C GLU A 55 -21.40 3.91 -10.54
N SER A 56 -20.95 4.94 -9.81
CA SER A 56 -21.73 6.17 -9.60
C SER A 56 -21.85 7.08 -10.82
N PHE A 57 -20.92 7.00 -11.78
CA PHE A 57 -21.00 7.72 -13.05
C PHE A 57 -21.82 6.97 -14.11
N ASP A 58 -21.98 5.65 -13.96
CA ASP A 58 -22.71 4.77 -14.88
C ASP A 58 -24.13 4.44 -14.40
N SER A 59 -24.64 5.13 -13.36
CA SER A 59 -26.08 5.24 -13.10
C SER A 59 -26.63 6.48 -13.82
N PRO A 60 -26.98 6.39 -15.12
CA PRO A 60 -27.71 7.45 -15.78
C PRO A 60 -29.06 7.57 -15.07
N ASN A 61 -29.28 8.73 -14.44
CA ASN A 61 -30.56 9.31 -14.07
C ASN A 61 -31.78 8.45 -14.50
N GLU A 62 -32.26 7.59 -13.60
CA GLU A 62 -33.69 7.24 -13.57
C GLU A 62 -34.45 8.34 -12.83
#